data_AF-A0A077EBG8-F1
#
_entry.id   AF-A0A077EBG8-F1
#
_cell.length_a   1.000
_cell.length_b   1.000
_cell.length_c   1.000
_cell.angle_alpha   90.00
_cell.angle_beta   90.00
_cell.angle_gamma   90.00
#
_symmetry.space_group_name_H-M   'P 1'
#
loop_
_entity.id
_entity.type
_entity.pdbx_description
1 polymer ?
#
loop_
_entity_poly.entity_id
_entity_poly.type
_entity_poly.pdbx_seq_one_letter_code
_entity_poly.pdbx_strand_id
1 'polypeptide(L)'
;MRKYALFFISAGVGIFNALHAQADQNSKLYKAIMAKDSLLFSVGFNTCNLEQTERLLKEPFEFYHDKTGLADKKKFLTDLRNNLCSTPETFRARRALVNESTTIYPLYKEGRLYGAVQNGDHWFYATINKEPERLAGAAKFTHLWLLENGDWKLSRSLSFDHQPKENINQGSGFENDQTFESWLKENKIPVLGLGIIEEGALKQVKVFGEIKKGISAPYNTYFNVASLTKPVTAMVALRLVSLGKWKLDEPLDQYWTDPDIANDSRRKMLTTRIVLSHQTGFPNWRWTNKDKKLNFEFDPGTKYQYSGEGMEYLRKALERKFGKPLQVLASELIFQPLGMKDTDYIWNKNFDESRFAIGYDREVKPYPIEKSTTANAADDLITTVEDYGNFLVNVLKGGNLKSEVYQEMIKKQVKTGTDKYFGLGFEIYDLGNGEFALSHGGSDNGTRCLVFILPKTKNGILIFTNADEGYKVYEKLILQYLGKQGRKIVDIEMKK
;
A
#
# COMPACT_ATOMS: atom_id res chain seq x y z
N MET A 1 12.57 71.51 12.01
CA MET A 1 13.00 70.99 10.69
C MET A 1 12.56 69.53 10.56
N ARG A 2 11.81 69.20 9.49
CA ARG A 2 11.53 67.88 8.88
C ARG A 2 11.07 66.72 9.80
N LYS A 3 9.77 66.35 9.79
CA LYS A 3 9.14 65.21 9.04
C LYS A 3 9.83 63.88 9.34
N TYR A 4 9.16 62.86 9.90
CA TYR A 4 8.31 61.90 9.16
C TYR A 4 7.18 61.29 10.03
N ALA A 5 6.06 61.00 9.36
CA ALA A 5 4.90 60.29 9.88
C ALA A 5 5.17 58.79 10.07
N LEU A 6 4.72 58.21 11.19
CA LEU A 6 4.51 56.77 11.32
C LEU A 6 3.00 56.50 11.35
N PHE A 7 2.48 55.93 10.27
CA PHE A 7 1.22 55.19 10.28
C PHE A 7 1.51 53.80 10.83
N PHE A 8 1.04 53.50 12.04
CA PHE A 8 0.95 52.13 12.53
C PHE A 8 -0.27 51.47 11.86
N ILE A 9 -0.01 50.66 10.83
CA ILE A 9 -1.00 49.68 10.35
C ILE A 9 -0.91 48.49 11.29
N SER A 10 -1.90 48.31 12.16
CA SER A 10 -2.09 47.10 12.94
C SER A 10 -2.48 45.96 11.99
N ALA A 11 -1.49 45.22 11.50
CA ALA A 11 -1.72 43.93 10.86
C ALA A 11 -2.15 42.93 11.94
N GLY A 12 -3.48 42.82 12.13
CA GLY A 12 -4.07 41.77 12.95
C GLY A 12 -3.68 40.41 12.39
N VAL A 13 -2.92 39.65 13.16
CA VAL A 13 -2.65 38.23 12.91
C VAL A 13 -3.99 37.50 13.08
N GLY A 14 -4.67 37.25 11.96
CA GLY A 14 -5.83 36.38 11.92
C GLY A 14 -5.36 34.95 12.20
N ILE A 15 -5.54 34.50 13.45
CA ILE A 15 -5.40 33.11 13.84
C ILE A 15 -6.54 32.35 13.12
N PHE A 16 -6.23 31.74 11.97
CA PHE A 16 -7.09 30.73 11.39
C PHE A 16 -7.01 29.48 12.28
N ASN A 17 -7.89 29.41 13.28
CA ASN A 17 -8.19 28.15 13.93
C ASN A 17 -8.68 27.19 12.84
N ALA A 18 -7.97 26.08 12.66
CA ALA A 18 -8.45 24.96 11.88
C ALA A 18 -9.74 24.45 12.55
N LEU A 19 -10.89 24.98 12.13
CA LEU A 19 -12.18 24.48 12.56
C LEU A 19 -12.28 23.04 12.08
N HIS A 20 -12.23 22.09 13.01
CA HIS A 20 -12.59 20.71 12.72
C HIS A 20 -14.02 20.71 12.16
N ALA A 21 -14.15 20.30 10.90
CA ALA A 21 -15.45 20.27 10.21
C ALA A 21 -16.42 19.26 10.86
N GLN A 22 -15.89 18.26 11.57
CA GLN A 22 -16.69 17.32 12.35
C GLN A 22 -17.16 17.98 13.66
N ALA A 23 -18.45 17.85 13.96
CA ALA A 23 -19.02 18.28 15.22
C ALA A 23 -18.40 17.50 16.38
N ASP A 24 -17.93 18.22 17.40
CA ASP A 24 -17.45 17.64 18.66
C ASP A 24 -18.52 16.69 19.25
N GLN A 25 -18.09 15.53 19.76
CA GLN A 25 -18.99 14.49 20.27
C GLN A 25 -19.84 14.96 21.46
N ASN A 26 -19.38 15.98 22.20
CA ASN A 26 -20.12 16.58 23.30
C ASN A 26 -21.05 17.72 22.88
N SER A 27 -20.98 18.15 21.61
CA SER A 27 -21.78 19.26 21.07
C SER A 27 -23.29 18.96 21.09
N LYS A 28 -24.09 20.04 21.14
CA LYS A 28 -25.56 19.95 21.06
C LYS A 28 -26.02 19.29 19.75
N LEU A 29 -25.35 19.60 18.64
CA LEU A 29 -25.67 19.02 17.34
C LEU A 29 -25.42 17.51 17.32
N TYR A 30 -24.23 17.07 17.74
CA TYR A 30 -23.88 15.66 17.74
C TYR A 30 -24.89 14.84 18.54
N LYS A 31 -25.19 15.29 19.77
CA LYS A 31 -26.19 14.66 20.64
C LYS A 31 -27.59 14.65 20.02
N ALA A 32 -28.00 15.73 19.34
CA ALA A 32 -29.30 15.80 18.69
C ALA A 32 -29.43 14.80 17.52
N ILE A 33 -28.42 14.72 16.65
CA ILE A 33 -28.43 13.80 15.51
C ILE A 33 -28.34 12.34 15.99
N MET A 34 -27.50 12.04 16.98
CA MET A 34 -27.42 10.70 17.56
C MET A 34 -28.74 10.27 18.22
N ALA A 35 -29.46 11.20 18.87
CA ALA A 35 -30.80 10.92 19.38
C ALA A 35 -31.78 10.58 18.26
N LYS A 36 -31.69 11.26 17.11
CA LYS A 36 -32.55 11.00 15.94
C LYS A 36 -32.21 9.67 15.25
N ASP A 37 -30.93 9.32 15.10
CA ASP A 37 -30.48 8.00 14.65
C ASP A 37 -31.02 6.89 15.56
N SER A 38 -30.87 7.06 16.88
CA SER A 38 -31.35 6.10 17.86
C SER A 38 -32.88 5.92 17.77
N LEU A 39 -33.65 7.00 17.61
CA LEU A 39 -35.09 6.90 17.41
C LEU A 39 -35.46 6.22 16.08
N LEU A 40 -34.71 6.49 15.00
CA LEU A 40 -34.95 5.89 13.69
C LEU A 40 -34.71 4.38 13.70
N PHE A 41 -33.60 3.94 14.30
CA PHE A 41 -33.19 2.55 14.25
C PHE A 41 -33.60 1.75 15.47
N SER A 42 -33.32 2.21 16.70
CA SER A 42 -33.60 1.45 17.92
C SER A 42 -35.10 1.34 18.20
N VAL A 43 -35.86 2.39 17.89
CA VAL A 43 -37.32 2.40 18.05
C VAL A 43 -38.03 2.09 16.74
N GLY A 44 -37.75 2.82 15.66
CA GLY A 44 -38.42 2.59 14.37
C GLY A 44 -38.09 1.22 13.75
N PHE A 45 -36.90 1.08 13.19
CA PHE A 45 -36.49 -0.10 12.41
C PHE A 45 -36.45 -1.41 13.23
N ASN A 46 -35.74 -1.43 14.36
CA ASN A 46 -35.46 -2.63 15.16
C ASN A 46 -36.70 -3.20 15.87
N THR A 47 -37.78 -2.42 15.97
CA THR A 47 -39.06 -2.86 16.55
C THR A 47 -40.22 -2.82 15.54
N CYS A 48 -39.93 -2.50 14.28
CA CYS A 48 -40.94 -2.36 13.22
C CYS A 48 -42.04 -1.33 13.53
N ASN A 49 -41.71 -0.28 14.29
CA ASN A 49 -42.60 0.84 14.54
C ASN A 49 -42.55 1.83 13.36
N LEU A 50 -43.40 1.57 12.36
CA LEU A 50 -43.43 2.34 11.11
C LEU A 50 -43.88 3.79 11.32
N GLU A 51 -44.75 4.06 12.29
CA GLU A 51 -45.20 5.42 12.63
C GLU A 51 -44.03 6.28 13.13
N GLN A 52 -43.18 5.69 13.99
CA GLN A 52 -41.98 6.36 14.49
C GLN A 52 -40.97 6.61 13.36
N THR A 53 -40.76 5.63 12.47
CA THR A 53 -39.91 5.81 11.29
C THR A 53 -40.45 6.94 10.42
N GLU A 54 -41.73 6.89 10.06
CA GLU A 54 -42.39 7.87 9.19
C GLU A 54 -42.31 9.29 9.74
N ARG A 55 -42.44 9.47 11.06
CA ARG A 55 -42.34 10.77 11.73
C ARG A 55 -40.96 11.43 11.58
N LEU A 56 -39.91 10.63 11.40
CA LEU A 56 -38.54 11.12 11.22
C LEU A 56 -38.19 11.43 9.77
N LEU A 57 -38.95 10.94 8.79
CA LEU A 57 -38.71 11.15 7.37
C LEU A 57 -39.36 12.45 6.87
N LYS A 58 -38.59 13.27 6.15
CA LYS A 58 -39.09 14.47 5.45
C LYS A 58 -39.96 14.07 4.25
N GLU A 59 -40.79 14.99 3.77
CA GLU A 59 -41.39 14.93 2.42
C GLU A 59 -40.82 16.08 1.54
N PRO A 60 -40.26 15.80 0.35
CA PRO A 60 -39.84 14.48 -0.13
C PRO A 60 -38.69 13.90 0.69
N PHE A 61 -38.64 12.56 0.76
CA PHE A 61 -37.52 11.76 1.23
C PHE A 61 -37.02 10.84 0.12
N GLU A 62 -35.70 10.71 0.03
CA GLU A 62 -35.05 9.83 -0.94
C GLU A 62 -34.15 8.82 -0.23
N PHE A 63 -34.33 7.54 -0.55
CA PHE A 63 -33.51 6.44 -0.09
C PHE A 63 -32.78 5.80 -1.26
N TYR A 64 -31.46 5.80 -1.22
CA TYR A 64 -30.61 5.16 -2.22
C TYR A 64 -29.98 3.92 -1.62
N HIS A 65 -30.28 2.76 -2.20
CA HIS A 65 -29.74 1.48 -1.75
C HIS A 65 -28.98 0.80 -2.89
N ASP A 66 -27.75 0.37 -2.63
CA ASP A 66 -26.87 -0.28 -3.63
C ASP A 66 -27.46 -1.56 -4.28
N LYS A 67 -28.21 -2.37 -3.51
CA LYS A 67 -28.86 -3.60 -3.97
C LYS A 67 -30.28 -3.42 -4.51
N THR A 68 -31.07 -2.48 -4.00
CA THR A 68 -32.51 -2.36 -4.34
C THR A 68 -32.86 -1.09 -5.10
N GLY A 69 -31.92 -0.16 -5.27
CA GLY A 69 -32.10 1.07 -6.02
C GLY A 69 -32.72 2.22 -5.22
N LEU A 70 -33.31 3.18 -5.94
CA LEU A 70 -33.95 4.38 -5.37
C LEU A 70 -35.36 4.06 -4.85
N ALA A 71 -35.69 4.57 -3.67
CA ALA A 71 -37.03 4.57 -3.11
C ALA A 71 -37.41 5.96 -2.56
N ASP A 72 -38.65 6.37 -2.81
CA ASP A 72 -39.25 7.52 -2.13
C ASP A 72 -39.80 7.11 -0.74
N LYS A 73 -40.34 8.07 0.02
CA LYS A 73 -40.91 7.82 1.36
C LYS A 73 -41.95 6.68 1.38
N LYS A 74 -42.89 6.70 0.44
CA LYS A 74 -43.99 5.73 0.38
C LYS A 74 -43.47 4.34 0.06
N LYS A 75 -42.58 4.23 -0.92
CA LYS A 75 -41.94 2.97 -1.31
C LYS A 75 -41.08 2.43 -0.17
N PHE A 76 -40.25 3.26 0.46
CA PHE A 76 -39.40 2.86 1.58
C PHE A 76 -40.20 2.26 2.74
N LEU A 77 -41.28 2.94 3.18
CA LEU A 77 -42.14 2.43 4.27
C LEU A 77 -42.87 1.15 3.87
N THR A 78 -43.26 1.02 2.60
CA THR A 78 -43.91 -0.19 2.06
C THR A 78 -42.94 -1.37 2.03
N ASP A 79 -41.72 -1.17 1.54
CA ASP A 79 -40.68 -2.20 1.49
C ASP A 79 -40.27 -2.63 2.90
N LEU A 80 -40.16 -1.68 3.84
CA LEU A 80 -39.86 -1.99 5.24
C LEU A 80 -40.96 -2.87 5.86
N ARG A 81 -42.24 -2.50 5.64
CA ARG A 81 -43.41 -3.26 6.12
C ARG A 81 -43.46 -4.67 5.53
N ASN A 82 -43.35 -4.77 4.21
CA ASN A 82 -43.61 -6.01 3.47
C ASN A 82 -42.44 -6.98 3.45
N ASN A 83 -41.22 -6.51 3.74
CA ASN A 83 -40.04 -7.37 3.80
C ASN A 83 -39.61 -7.57 5.24
N LEU A 84 -38.78 -6.66 5.78
CA LEU A 84 -38.09 -6.83 7.06
C LEU A 84 -39.04 -6.92 8.27
N CYS A 85 -40.24 -6.37 8.14
CA CYS A 85 -41.26 -6.36 9.19
C CYS A 85 -42.46 -7.28 8.92
N SER A 86 -42.41 -8.13 7.89
CA SER A 86 -43.55 -8.96 7.48
C SER A 86 -43.80 -10.16 8.40
N THR A 87 -42.74 -10.78 8.92
CA THR A 87 -42.84 -12.00 9.73
C THR A 87 -41.97 -11.91 11.00
N PRO A 88 -42.25 -10.97 11.93
CA PRO A 88 -41.39 -10.73 13.10
C PRO A 88 -41.27 -11.94 14.04
N GLU A 89 -42.18 -12.92 13.95
CA GLU A 89 -42.14 -14.15 14.74
C GLU A 89 -41.09 -15.17 14.24
N THR A 90 -40.78 -15.17 12.94
CA THR A 90 -39.87 -16.13 12.30
C THR A 90 -38.59 -15.49 11.79
N PHE A 91 -38.59 -14.19 11.50
CA PHE A 91 -37.42 -13.44 11.08
C PHE A 91 -37.43 -12.04 11.70
N ARG A 92 -36.36 -11.69 12.40
CA ARG A 92 -36.15 -10.34 12.93
C ARG A 92 -34.78 -9.83 12.52
N ALA A 93 -34.76 -8.69 11.84
CA ALA A 93 -33.54 -7.94 11.55
C ALA A 93 -33.30 -6.88 12.64
N ARG A 94 -32.04 -6.72 13.05
CA ARG A 94 -31.61 -5.64 13.93
C ARG A 94 -30.42 -4.93 13.31
N ARG A 95 -30.51 -3.62 13.17
CA ARG A 95 -29.37 -2.76 12.85
C ARG A 95 -28.74 -2.24 14.14
N ALA A 96 -27.42 -2.26 14.21
CA ALA A 96 -26.62 -1.64 15.27
C ALA A 96 -25.67 -0.61 14.65
N LEU A 97 -25.57 0.58 15.25
CA LEU A 97 -24.57 1.58 14.85
C LEU A 97 -23.18 1.14 15.30
N VAL A 98 -22.17 1.36 14.46
CA VAL A 98 -20.76 1.35 14.89
C VAL A 98 -20.41 2.75 15.36
N ASN A 99 -20.49 2.99 16.67
CA ASN A 99 -20.38 4.34 17.25
C ASN A 99 -19.06 5.02 16.88
N GLU A 100 -17.97 4.25 16.82
CA GLU A 100 -16.62 4.71 16.54
C GLU A 100 -16.45 5.19 15.09
N SER A 101 -17.30 4.70 14.17
CA SER A 101 -17.31 5.12 12.76
C SER A 101 -18.12 6.39 12.51
N THR A 102 -18.87 6.87 13.52
CA THR A 102 -19.89 7.90 13.29
C THR A 102 -19.29 9.29 13.21
N THR A 103 -19.53 9.99 12.11
CA THR A 103 -19.15 11.38 11.91
C THR A 103 -20.36 12.24 11.59
N ILE A 104 -20.40 13.47 12.13
CA ILE A 104 -21.50 14.42 11.92
C ILE A 104 -20.92 15.77 11.52
N TYR A 105 -21.33 16.28 10.36
CA TYR A 105 -20.87 17.55 9.80
C TYR A 105 -22.03 18.55 9.72
N PRO A 106 -21.94 19.73 10.36
CA PRO A 106 -22.97 20.75 10.30
C PRO A 106 -23.05 21.39 8.91
N LEU A 107 -24.26 21.71 8.46
CA LEU A 107 -24.51 22.46 7.24
C LEU A 107 -25.08 23.84 7.59
N TYR A 108 -24.40 24.88 7.11
CA TYR A 108 -24.78 26.27 7.32
C TYR A 108 -25.19 26.93 6.01
N LYS A 109 -26.24 27.75 6.07
CA LYS A 109 -26.65 28.66 4.99
C LYS A 109 -26.74 30.05 5.60
N GLU A 110 -25.94 30.99 5.07
CA GLU A 110 -25.86 32.36 5.59
C GLU A 110 -25.58 32.40 7.11
N GLY A 111 -24.67 31.54 7.57
CA GLY A 111 -24.28 31.41 8.99
C GLY A 111 -25.31 30.72 9.89
N ARG A 112 -26.48 30.32 9.37
CA ARG A 112 -27.52 29.61 10.14
C ARG A 112 -27.43 28.11 9.88
N LEU A 113 -27.41 27.32 10.95
CA LEU A 113 -27.46 25.86 10.89
C LEU A 113 -28.81 25.43 10.31
N TYR A 114 -28.81 24.73 9.19
CA TYR A 114 -30.03 24.24 8.53
C TYR A 114 -30.02 22.72 8.31
N GLY A 115 -28.86 22.08 8.45
CA GLY A 115 -28.73 20.66 8.19
C GLY A 115 -27.52 20.04 8.87
N ALA A 116 -27.42 18.72 8.76
CA ALA A 116 -26.25 17.96 9.14
C ALA A 116 -26.11 16.72 8.25
N VAL A 117 -24.87 16.38 7.90
CA VAL A 117 -24.54 15.11 7.25
C VAL A 117 -24.00 14.16 8.31
N GLN A 118 -24.62 13.00 8.45
CA GLN A 118 -24.17 11.94 9.34
C GLN A 118 -23.68 10.76 8.50
N ASN A 119 -22.46 10.30 8.73
CA ASN A 119 -21.90 9.10 8.09
C ASN A 119 -21.51 8.06 9.14
N GLY A 120 -21.42 6.81 8.72
CA GLY A 120 -20.83 5.74 9.51
C GLY A 120 -21.12 4.36 8.94
N ASP A 121 -20.90 3.36 9.76
CA ASP A 121 -21.09 1.95 9.45
C ASP A 121 -22.16 1.34 10.37
N HIS A 122 -22.88 0.35 9.84
CA HIS A 122 -23.90 -0.43 10.51
C HIS A 122 -23.53 -1.90 10.55
N TRP A 123 -23.76 -2.56 11.69
CA TRP A 123 -23.89 -4.01 11.75
C TRP A 123 -25.36 -4.41 11.58
N PHE A 124 -25.60 -5.46 10.81
CA PHE A 124 -26.91 -6.10 10.70
C PHE A 124 -26.87 -7.48 11.33
N TYR A 125 -27.80 -7.72 12.24
CA TYR A 125 -28.02 -9.00 12.89
C TYR A 125 -29.36 -9.57 12.47
N ALA A 126 -29.44 -10.89 12.43
CA ALA A 126 -30.65 -11.63 12.12
C ALA A 126 -30.94 -12.69 13.18
N THR A 127 -32.21 -12.79 13.55
CA THR A 127 -32.78 -13.84 14.40
C THR A 127 -33.78 -14.61 13.55
N ILE A 128 -33.57 -15.91 13.37
CA ILE A 128 -34.41 -16.78 12.52
C ILE A 128 -35.01 -17.87 13.40
N ASN A 129 -36.34 -18.07 13.36
CA ASN A 129 -37.06 -19.10 14.11
C ASN A 129 -36.73 -19.14 15.62
N LYS A 130 -36.57 -17.96 16.23
CA LYS A 130 -36.19 -17.79 17.66
C LYS A 130 -34.82 -18.37 18.04
N GLU A 131 -33.98 -18.73 17.07
CA GLU A 131 -32.57 -19.05 17.32
C GLU A 131 -31.82 -17.82 17.86
N PRO A 132 -30.70 -18.01 18.57
CA PRO A 132 -29.86 -16.91 19.02
C PRO A 132 -29.49 -15.98 17.86
N GLU A 133 -29.55 -14.67 18.11
CA GLU A 133 -29.21 -13.63 17.14
C GLU A 133 -27.78 -13.83 16.59
N ARG A 134 -27.60 -13.65 15.28
CA ARG A 134 -26.30 -13.78 14.62
C ARG A 134 -26.01 -12.57 13.74
N LEU A 135 -24.74 -12.21 13.65
CA LEU A 135 -24.29 -11.21 12.66
C LEU A 135 -24.60 -11.74 11.26
N ALA A 136 -25.26 -10.91 10.45
CA ALA A 136 -25.72 -11.23 9.10
C ALA A 136 -24.97 -10.43 8.03
N GLY A 137 -24.60 -9.18 8.34
CA GLY A 137 -23.98 -8.29 7.36
C GLY A 137 -23.50 -6.98 7.97
N ALA A 138 -22.90 -6.14 7.12
CA ALA A 138 -22.57 -4.75 7.41
C ALA A 138 -22.97 -3.86 6.23
N ALA A 139 -23.13 -2.57 6.48
CA ALA A 139 -23.19 -1.58 5.41
C ALA A 139 -22.72 -0.21 5.89
N LYS A 140 -22.30 0.61 4.94
CA LYS A 140 -22.02 2.03 5.12
C LYS A 140 -23.30 2.84 4.94
N PHE A 141 -23.36 4.01 5.56
CA PHE A 141 -24.46 4.93 5.36
C PHE A 141 -24.03 6.40 5.32
N THR A 142 -24.86 7.19 4.65
CA THR A 142 -24.85 8.66 4.69
C THR A 142 -26.28 9.17 4.85
N HIS A 143 -26.54 9.94 5.90
CA HIS A 143 -27.80 10.60 6.16
C HIS A 143 -27.68 12.11 6.01
N LEU A 144 -28.61 12.71 5.27
CA LEU A 144 -28.83 14.15 5.27
C LEU A 144 -30.01 14.46 6.19
N TRP A 145 -29.70 15.05 7.33
CA TRP A 145 -30.68 15.59 8.27
C TRP A 145 -30.89 17.08 7.98
N LEU A 146 -32.15 17.51 7.89
CA LEU A 146 -32.53 18.92 7.76
C LEU A 146 -33.29 19.37 9.01
N LEU A 147 -33.03 20.60 9.45
CA LEU A 147 -33.69 21.21 10.60
C LEU A 147 -34.90 22.01 10.12
N GLU A 148 -36.10 21.50 10.37
CA GLU A 148 -37.37 22.09 9.94
C GLU A 148 -38.21 22.46 11.16
N ASN A 149 -38.53 23.75 11.32
CA ASN A 149 -39.33 24.25 12.46
C ASN A 149 -38.80 23.79 13.84
N GLY A 150 -37.47 23.66 13.96
CA GLY A 150 -36.80 23.20 15.18
C GLY A 150 -36.73 21.68 15.36
N ASP A 151 -37.25 20.88 14.43
CA ASP A 151 -37.18 19.42 14.44
C ASP A 151 -36.26 18.88 13.33
N TRP A 152 -35.47 17.85 13.64
CA TRP A 152 -34.58 17.22 12.67
C TRP A 152 -35.32 16.13 11.90
N LYS A 153 -35.33 16.26 10.57
CA LYS A 153 -35.94 15.32 9.63
C LYS A 153 -34.90 14.73 8.69
N LEU A 154 -34.96 13.42 8.48
CA LEU A 154 -34.13 12.73 7.51
C LEU A 154 -34.68 13.02 6.12
N SER A 155 -33.92 13.77 5.32
CA SER A 155 -34.29 14.15 3.95
C SER A 155 -33.76 13.17 2.92
N ARG A 156 -32.58 12.60 3.15
CA ARG A 156 -31.96 11.65 2.24
C ARG A 156 -31.15 10.63 3.02
N SER A 157 -31.21 9.38 2.60
CA SER A 157 -30.39 8.30 3.15
C SER A 157 -29.76 7.49 2.02
N LEU A 158 -28.45 7.33 2.08
CA LEU A 158 -27.69 6.42 1.23
C LEU A 158 -27.29 5.24 2.11
N SER A 159 -27.60 4.03 1.67
CA SER A 159 -27.18 2.79 2.34
C SER A 159 -26.50 1.91 1.31
N PHE A 160 -25.20 1.68 1.49
CA PHE A 160 -24.33 1.15 0.45
C PHE A 160 -23.21 0.29 1.02
N ASP A 161 -22.53 -0.46 0.16
CA ASP A 161 -21.49 -1.42 0.54
C ASP A 161 -22.04 -2.52 1.46
N HIS A 162 -23.20 -3.08 1.10
CA HIS A 162 -23.81 -4.16 1.88
C HIS A 162 -23.03 -5.47 1.73
N GLN A 163 -22.21 -5.78 2.73
CA GLN A 163 -21.38 -6.98 2.79
C GLN A 163 -22.01 -8.08 3.65
N PRO A 164 -21.96 -9.36 3.23
CA PRO A 164 -22.35 -10.49 4.08
C PRO A 164 -21.30 -10.71 5.18
N LYS A 165 -21.67 -11.38 6.28
CA LYS A 165 -20.77 -11.62 7.42
C LYS A 165 -19.45 -12.31 7.06
N GLU A 166 -19.44 -13.11 6.00
CA GLU A 166 -18.25 -13.79 5.51
C GLU A 166 -17.18 -12.80 5.01
N ASN A 167 -17.61 -11.63 4.53
CA ASN A 167 -16.74 -10.56 4.06
C ASN A 167 -16.38 -9.55 5.16
N ILE A 168 -17.12 -9.57 6.28
CA ILE A 168 -16.87 -8.69 7.45
C ILE A 168 -15.51 -8.98 8.09
N ASN A 169 -14.96 -10.18 7.92
CA ASN A 169 -13.65 -10.58 8.46
C ASN A 169 -12.49 -10.60 7.44
N GLN A 170 -12.66 -9.98 6.26
CA GLN A 170 -11.53 -9.70 5.35
C GLN A 170 -10.97 -8.28 5.49
N GLY A 171 -11.44 -7.53 6.50
CA GLY A 171 -11.12 -6.13 6.71
C GLY A 171 -10.49 -5.82 8.06
N SER A 172 -9.62 -6.64 8.65
CA SER A 172 -8.70 -6.05 9.65
C SER A 172 -7.60 -5.35 8.88
N GLY A 173 -7.93 -4.14 8.40
CA GLY A 173 -7.18 -3.34 7.43
C GLY A 173 -6.89 -1.93 7.95
N PHE A 174 -6.86 -1.73 9.27
CA PHE A 174 -7.02 -0.44 9.95
C PHE A 174 -8.30 0.29 9.52
N GLU A 175 -9.41 0.00 10.20
CA GLU A 175 -10.76 0.51 9.89
C GLU A 175 -10.96 2.02 10.12
N ASN A 176 -9.88 2.78 10.32
CA ASN A 176 -9.92 4.23 10.23
C ASN A 176 -8.53 4.73 9.82
N ASP A 177 -8.42 5.42 8.68
CA ASP A 177 -7.17 6.05 8.22
C ASP A 177 -6.54 6.90 9.34
N GLN A 178 -7.33 7.55 10.22
CA GLN A 178 -6.80 8.29 11.38
C GLN A 178 -6.06 7.42 12.41
N THR A 179 -6.51 6.18 12.64
CA THR A 179 -5.82 5.25 13.54
C THR A 179 -4.52 4.75 12.93
N PHE A 180 -4.50 4.59 11.62
CA PHE A 180 -3.28 4.23 10.89
C PHE A 180 -2.28 5.38 10.88
N GLU A 181 -2.74 6.61 10.63
CA GLU A 181 -1.94 7.83 10.70
C GLU A 181 -1.35 8.06 12.10
N SER A 182 -2.13 7.79 13.15
CA SER A 182 -1.66 7.88 14.53
C SER A 182 -0.59 6.82 14.81
N TRP A 183 -0.81 5.58 14.36
CA TRP A 183 0.17 4.50 14.49
C TRP A 183 1.47 4.79 13.72
N LEU A 184 1.41 5.41 12.54
CA LEU A 184 2.60 5.85 11.81
C LEU A 184 3.38 6.94 12.56
N LYS A 185 2.68 7.91 13.16
CA LYS A 185 3.30 8.95 14.00
C LYS A 185 3.98 8.35 15.24
N GLU A 186 3.33 7.41 15.92
CA GLU A 186 3.92 6.68 17.06
C GLU A 186 5.20 5.95 16.69
N ASN A 187 5.24 5.37 15.48
CA ASN A 187 6.40 4.66 14.96
C ASN A 187 7.45 5.58 14.32
N LYS A 188 7.22 6.89 14.28
CA LYS A 188 8.07 7.89 13.63
C LYS A 188 8.27 7.62 12.13
N ILE A 189 7.20 7.26 11.44
CA ILE A 189 7.21 6.96 10.00
C ILE A 189 6.42 8.06 9.29
N PRO A 190 7.09 8.99 8.60
CA PRO A 190 6.43 10.12 7.95
C PRO A 190 5.53 9.72 6.79
N VAL A 191 5.94 8.75 5.98
CA VAL A 191 5.18 8.26 4.82
C VAL A 191 5.24 6.74 4.74
N LEU A 192 4.08 6.13 4.49
CA LEU A 192 3.95 4.71 4.17
C LEU A 192 3.17 4.53 2.87
N GLY A 193 3.80 3.92 1.88
CA GLY A 193 3.15 3.35 0.71
C GLY A 193 2.84 1.87 0.91
N LEU A 194 1.59 1.46 0.65
CA LEU A 194 1.10 0.10 0.83
C LEU A 194 0.35 -0.35 -0.43
N GLY A 195 0.77 -1.48 -0.99
CA GLY A 195 0.07 -2.13 -2.09
C GLY A 195 -0.32 -3.55 -1.72
N ILE A 196 -1.57 -3.93 -1.99
CA ILE A 196 -2.12 -5.26 -1.69
C ILE A 196 -2.48 -5.97 -3.00
N ILE A 197 -1.88 -7.14 -3.22
CA ILE A 197 -2.15 -8.00 -4.37
C ILE A 197 -3.01 -9.17 -3.89
N GLU A 198 -4.15 -9.36 -4.53
CA GLU A 198 -5.05 -10.49 -4.26
C GLU A 198 -5.51 -11.08 -5.59
N GLU A 199 -5.53 -12.41 -5.65
CA GLU A 199 -6.00 -13.15 -6.82
C GLU A 199 -5.25 -12.78 -8.12
N GLY A 200 -3.99 -12.35 -8.00
CA GLY A 200 -3.14 -11.97 -9.14
C GLY A 200 -3.44 -10.59 -9.72
N ALA A 201 -4.07 -9.71 -8.95
CA ALA A 201 -4.30 -8.30 -9.29
C ALA A 201 -3.94 -7.38 -8.12
N LEU A 202 -3.41 -6.19 -8.41
CA LEU A 202 -3.18 -5.14 -7.42
C LEU A 202 -4.55 -4.54 -7.06
N LYS A 203 -5.11 -4.91 -5.91
CA LYS A 203 -6.46 -4.51 -5.47
C LYS A 203 -6.49 -3.20 -4.72
N GLN A 204 -5.41 -2.89 -3.99
CA GLN A 204 -5.30 -1.69 -3.20
C GLN A 204 -3.94 -1.03 -3.39
N VAL A 205 -3.96 0.28 -3.53
CA VAL A 205 -2.80 1.17 -3.44
C VAL A 205 -3.19 2.28 -2.49
N LYS A 206 -2.49 2.38 -1.37
CA LYS A 206 -2.68 3.44 -0.40
C LYS A 206 -1.33 4.08 -0.07
N VAL A 207 -1.34 5.40 0.06
CA VAL A 207 -0.20 6.16 0.60
C VAL A 207 -0.72 6.99 1.75
N PHE A 208 -0.04 6.89 2.88
CA PHE A 208 -0.39 7.52 4.14
C PHE A 208 0.72 8.46 4.60
N GLY A 209 0.37 9.37 5.49
CA GLY A 209 1.29 10.31 6.11
C GLY A 209 1.52 11.57 5.27
N GLU A 210 2.62 12.23 5.57
CA GLU A 210 2.95 13.56 5.05
C GLU A 210 4.35 13.57 4.43
N ILE A 211 4.44 13.88 3.12
CA ILE A 211 5.74 14.04 2.43
C ILE A 211 6.54 15.22 2.97
N LYS A 212 5.85 16.23 3.50
CA LYS A 212 6.38 17.39 4.23
C LYS A 212 5.33 17.78 5.27
N LYS A 213 5.75 18.37 6.39
CA LYS A 213 4.84 18.81 7.45
C LYS A 213 3.66 19.62 6.90
N GLY A 214 2.44 19.13 7.11
CA GLY A 214 1.19 19.72 6.64
C GLY A 214 0.83 19.45 5.17
N ILE A 215 1.63 18.65 4.45
CA ILE A 215 1.39 18.24 3.07
C ILE A 215 1.26 16.72 3.03
N SER A 216 0.02 16.24 2.90
CA SER A 216 -0.28 14.81 2.76
C SER A 216 0.46 14.21 1.57
N ALA A 217 0.94 12.99 1.74
CA ALA A 217 1.55 12.22 0.68
C ALA A 217 0.50 11.87 -0.40
N PRO A 218 0.69 12.24 -1.68
CA PRO A 218 -0.24 11.85 -2.72
C PRO A 218 -0.18 10.35 -3.02
N TYR A 219 -1.24 9.78 -3.59
CA TYR A 219 -1.30 8.34 -3.91
C TYR A 219 -0.16 7.88 -4.84
N ASN A 220 0.31 8.75 -5.73
CA ASN A 220 1.42 8.53 -6.64
C ASN A 220 2.76 9.03 -6.07
N THR A 221 2.96 8.99 -4.75
CA THR A 221 4.24 9.38 -4.14
C THR A 221 5.40 8.55 -4.73
N TYR A 222 6.48 9.24 -5.09
CA TYR A 222 7.74 8.60 -5.47
C TYR A 222 8.51 8.16 -4.23
N PHE A 223 8.98 6.92 -4.25
CA PHE A 223 9.86 6.35 -3.24
C PHE A 223 11.17 5.95 -3.88
N ASN A 224 12.30 6.31 -3.25
CA ASN A 224 13.50 5.50 -3.39
C ASN A 224 13.18 4.11 -2.82
N VAL A 225 13.45 3.05 -3.56
CA VAL A 225 13.20 1.68 -3.10
C VAL A 225 14.47 0.88 -2.85
N ALA A 226 15.62 1.56 -2.87
CA ALA A 226 16.90 0.99 -2.51
C ALA A 226 17.18 -0.31 -3.30
N SER A 227 17.57 -1.37 -2.59
CA SER A 227 17.82 -2.70 -3.14
C SER A 227 16.64 -3.41 -3.83
N LEU A 228 15.39 -2.92 -3.76
CA LEU A 228 14.31 -3.42 -4.64
C LEU A 228 14.57 -3.14 -6.13
N THR A 229 15.57 -2.32 -6.43
CA THR A 229 16.17 -2.18 -7.76
C THR A 229 16.60 -3.53 -8.36
N LYS A 230 17.16 -4.43 -7.55
CA LYS A 230 17.78 -5.69 -8.02
C LYS A 230 16.78 -6.62 -8.72
N PRO A 231 15.59 -6.90 -8.16
CA PRO A 231 14.52 -7.61 -8.87
C PRO A 231 14.22 -7.07 -10.27
N VAL A 232 14.13 -5.75 -10.44
CA VAL A 232 13.82 -5.14 -11.74
C VAL A 232 14.99 -5.38 -12.71
N THR A 233 16.23 -5.16 -12.28
CA THR A 233 17.43 -5.44 -13.09
C THR A 233 17.53 -6.92 -13.46
N ALA A 234 17.23 -7.82 -12.52
CA ALA A 234 17.21 -9.25 -12.75
C ALA A 234 16.20 -9.61 -13.84
N MET A 235 15.00 -9.02 -13.77
CA MET A 235 13.98 -9.23 -14.79
C MET A 235 14.41 -8.69 -16.16
N VAL A 236 15.11 -7.56 -16.26
CA VAL A 236 15.71 -7.10 -17.53
C VAL A 236 16.61 -8.18 -18.14
N ALA A 237 17.54 -8.73 -17.36
CA ALA A 237 18.44 -9.79 -17.83
C ALA A 237 17.66 -11.05 -18.23
N LEU A 238 16.68 -11.49 -17.43
CA LEU A 238 15.87 -12.68 -17.70
C LEU A 238 14.94 -12.51 -18.91
N ARG A 239 14.42 -11.30 -19.16
CA ARG A 239 13.67 -10.98 -20.40
C ARG A 239 14.59 -11.14 -21.61
N LEU A 240 15.82 -10.64 -21.56
CA LEU A 240 16.81 -10.81 -22.64
C LEU A 240 17.17 -12.27 -22.87
N VAL A 241 17.27 -13.09 -21.81
CA VAL A 241 17.44 -14.56 -21.91
C VAL A 241 16.25 -15.19 -22.60
N SER A 242 15.02 -14.85 -22.17
CA SER A 242 13.79 -15.37 -22.77
C SER A 242 13.70 -15.03 -24.26
N LEU A 243 14.18 -13.85 -24.67
CA LEU A 243 14.24 -13.42 -26.06
C LEU A 243 15.40 -14.05 -26.87
N GLY A 244 16.24 -14.87 -26.24
CA GLY A 244 17.41 -15.50 -26.87
C GLY A 244 18.56 -14.52 -27.19
N LYS A 245 18.52 -13.30 -26.64
CA LYS A 245 19.54 -12.25 -26.85
C LYS A 245 20.66 -12.30 -25.80
N TRP A 246 20.45 -13.05 -24.73
CA TRP A 246 21.35 -13.22 -23.61
C TRP A 246 21.31 -14.67 -23.11
N LYS A 247 22.33 -15.09 -22.35
CA LYS A 247 22.41 -16.46 -21.81
C LYS A 247 22.72 -16.39 -20.32
N LEU A 248 22.08 -17.26 -19.53
CA LEU A 248 22.30 -17.31 -18.08
C LEU A 248 23.74 -17.70 -17.72
N ASP A 249 24.30 -18.65 -18.47
CA ASP A 249 25.53 -19.37 -18.12
C ASP A 249 26.72 -19.02 -19.04
N GLU A 250 26.61 -17.94 -19.81
CA GLU A 250 27.71 -17.40 -20.61
C GLU A 250 28.64 -16.53 -19.74
N PRO A 251 29.97 -16.68 -19.86
CA PRO A 251 30.93 -15.84 -19.14
C PRO A 251 30.77 -14.35 -19.47
N LEU A 252 30.67 -13.52 -18.43
CA LEU A 252 30.46 -12.08 -18.57
C LEU A 252 31.72 -11.32 -19.01
N ASP A 253 32.90 -11.89 -18.81
CA ASP A 253 34.19 -11.28 -19.14
C ASP A 253 34.38 -11.04 -20.65
N GLN A 254 33.62 -11.74 -21.49
CA GLN A 254 33.51 -11.50 -22.93
C GLN A 254 32.91 -10.13 -23.28
N TYR A 255 32.08 -9.58 -22.40
CA TYR A 255 31.39 -8.30 -22.61
C TYR A 255 32.02 -7.17 -21.80
N TRP A 256 32.42 -7.46 -20.57
CA TRP A 256 33.04 -6.49 -19.70
C TRP A 256 33.91 -7.16 -18.64
N THR A 257 35.09 -6.58 -18.39
CA THR A 257 36.00 -6.97 -17.31
C THR A 257 36.31 -5.74 -16.47
N ASP A 258 36.13 -5.83 -15.15
CA ASP A 258 36.56 -4.79 -14.23
C ASP A 258 38.11 -4.73 -14.17
N PRO A 259 38.73 -3.54 -14.29
CA PRO A 259 40.18 -3.41 -14.22
C PRO A 259 40.81 -4.00 -12.95
N ASP A 260 40.11 -3.95 -11.82
CA ASP A 260 40.64 -4.42 -10.53
C ASP A 260 40.85 -5.96 -10.52
N ILE A 261 40.08 -6.70 -11.32
CA ILE A 261 40.14 -8.17 -11.40
C ILE A 261 40.65 -8.69 -12.76
N ALA A 262 41.16 -7.81 -13.62
CA ALA A 262 41.53 -8.16 -15.00
C ALA A 262 42.54 -9.32 -15.10
N ASN A 263 43.43 -9.44 -14.10
CA ASN A 263 44.44 -10.49 -14.02
C ASN A 263 43.99 -11.72 -13.21
N ASP A 264 42.83 -11.68 -12.55
CA ASP A 264 42.30 -12.82 -11.80
C ASP A 264 41.55 -13.76 -12.75
N SER A 265 41.96 -15.03 -12.78
CA SER A 265 41.36 -16.04 -13.65
C SER A 265 39.89 -16.33 -13.33
N ARG A 266 39.45 -16.09 -12.08
CA ARG A 266 38.08 -16.33 -11.62
C ARG A 266 37.04 -15.45 -12.29
N ARG A 267 37.43 -14.34 -12.92
CA ARG A 267 36.53 -13.51 -13.74
C ARG A 267 35.80 -14.30 -14.83
N LYS A 268 36.44 -15.36 -15.36
CA LYS A 268 35.87 -16.27 -16.38
C LYS A 268 34.72 -17.12 -15.85
N MET A 269 34.63 -17.26 -14.53
CA MET A 269 33.57 -18.01 -13.87
C MET A 269 32.32 -17.15 -13.65
N LEU A 270 32.40 -15.83 -13.81
CA LEU A 270 31.25 -14.95 -13.62
C LEU A 270 30.24 -15.14 -14.75
N THR A 271 29.05 -15.60 -14.39
CA THR A 271 27.89 -15.70 -15.30
C THR A 271 26.72 -14.89 -14.75
N THR A 272 25.70 -14.68 -15.57
CA THR A 272 24.48 -13.99 -15.12
C THR A 272 23.79 -14.76 -14.00
N ARG A 273 23.76 -16.09 -14.08
CA ARG A 273 23.23 -16.94 -13.00
C ARG A 273 23.95 -16.69 -11.68
N ILE A 274 25.28 -16.65 -11.72
CA ILE A 274 26.13 -16.42 -10.53
C ILE A 274 25.89 -15.03 -9.94
N VAL A 275 25.71 -14.00 -10.79
CA VAL A 275 25.35 -12.65 -10.33
C VAL A 275 23.97 -12.62 -9.68
N LEU A 276 22.94 -13.08 -10.39
CA LEU A 276 21.54 -12.95 -9.95
C LEU A 276 21.21 -13.79 -8.71
N SER A 277 22.05 -14.77 -8.37
CA SER A 277 21.94 -15.59 -7.16
C SER A 277 22.90 -15.18 -6.05
N HIS A 278 23.62 -14.06 -6.20
CA HIS A 278 24.58 -13.54 -5.23
C HIS A 278 25.70 -14.53 -4.85
N GLN A 279 26.31 -15.14 -5.86
CA GLN A 279 27.40 -16.10 -5.68
C GLN A 279 28.70 -15.65 -6.38
N THR A 280 28.86 -14.35 -6.63
CA THR A 280 30.00 -13.80 -7.39
C THR A 280 31.34 -13.94 -6.68
N GLY A 281 31.35 -14.08 -5.36
CA GLY A 281 32.57 -13.93 -4.57
C GLY A 281 32.95 -12.47 -4.30
N PHE A 282 32.17 -11.50 -4.76
CA PHE A 282 32.45 -10.08 -4.53
C PHE A 282 31.91 -9.60 -3.18
N PRO A 283 32.53 -8.56 -2.59
CA PRO A 283 31.94 -7.84 -1.46
C PRO A 283 30.59 -7.22 -1.86
N ASN A 284 29.84 -6.71 -0.87
CA ASN A 284 28.64 -5.95 -1.20
C ASN A 284 28.98 -4.71 -2.02
N TRP A 285 29.93 -3.93 -1.52
CA TRP A 285 30.40 -2.70 -2.13
C TRP A 285 31.91 -2.57 -1.97
N ARG A 286 32.65 -2.27 -3.05
CA ARG A 286 34.12 -2.24 -2.98
C ARG A 286 34.68 -1.17 -2.06
N TRP A 287 33.92 -0.10 -1.76
CA TRP A 287 34.38 0.96 -0.87
C TRP A 287 34.51 0.53 0.59
N THR A 288 34.00 -0.65 0.97
CA THR A 288 34.27 -1.24 2.30
C THR A 288 35.66 -1.87 2.37
N ASN A 289 36.30 -2.15 1.24
CA ASN A 289 37.66 -2.64 1.18
C ASN A 289 38.66 -1.54 1.48
N LYS A 290 39.79 -1.90 2.12
CA LYS A 290 40.83 -0.94 2.52
C LYS A 290 41.41 -0.14 1.34
N ASP A 291 41.59 -0.81 0.19
CA ASP A 291 42.10 -0.21 -1.04
C ASP A 291 41.00 0.31 -1.97
N LYS A 292 39.73 0.12 -1.58
CA LYS A 292 38.52 0.46 -2.33
C LYS A 292 38.42 -0.22 -3.70
N LYS A 293 39.14 -1.33 -3.91
CA LYS A 293 39.15 -2.09 -5.16
C LYS A 293 38.23 -3.29 -5.09
N LEU A 294 37.72 -3.70 -6.25
CA LEU A 294 36.98 -4.95 -6.36
C LEU A 294 37.94 -6.14 -6.27
N ASN A 295 37.58 -7.14 -5.46
CA ASN A 295 38.30 -8.38 -5.32
C ASN A 295 37.32 -9.55 -5.13
N PHE A 296 37.83 -10.78 -5.29
CA PHE A 296 37.10 -11.98 -4.91
C PHE A 296 37.49 -12.39 -3.49
N GLU A 297 36.50 -12.52 -2.62
CA GLU A 297 36.63 -13.03 -1.25
C GLU A 297 36.49 -14.56 -1.18
N PHE A 298 35.86 -15.16 -2.20
CA PHE A 298 35.76 -16.60 -2.41
C PHE A 298 35.52 -16.91 -3.89
N ASP A 299 35.59 -18.19 -4.26
CA ASP A 299 35.44 -18.59 -5.66
C ASP A 299 33.97 -18.51 -6.12
N PRO A 300 33.70 -17.94 -7.31
CA PRO A 300 32.33 -17.79 -7.80
C PRO A 300 31.56 -19.11 -7.82
N GLY A 301 30.29 -19.08 -7.39
CA GLY A 301 29.40 -20.25 -7.35
C GLY A 301 29.58 -21.19 -6.14
N THR A 302 30.52 -20.90 -5.23
CA THR A 302 30.79 -21.80 -4.08
C THR A 302 30.05 -21.40 -2.80
N LYS A 303 29.67 -20.13 -2.64
CA LYS A 303 28.99 -19.60 -1.45
C LYS A 303 28.02 -18.49 -1.83
N TYR A 304 27.09 -18.20 -0.92
CA TYR A 304 26.24 -17.01 -0.97
C TYR A 304 26.92 -15.83 -0.28
N GLN A 305 26.91 -14.68 -0.96
CA GLN A 305 27.20 -13.38 -0.37
C GLN A 305 26.48 -12.28 -1.15
N TYR A 306 25.58 -11.59 -0.46
CA TYR A 306 24.83 -10.49 -1.05
C TYR A 306 25.76 -9.42 -1.62
N SER A 307 25.59 -9.10 -2.90
CA SER A 307 26.55 -8.26 -3.64
C SER A 307 25.90 -7.26 -4.59
N GLY A 308 26.02 -5.97 -4.25
CA GLY A 308 25.73 -4.84 -5.14
C GLY A 308 26.74 -4.74 -6.28
N GLU A 309 28.03 -4.96 -6.01
CA GLU A 309 29.09 -5.02 -7.03
C GLU A 309 28.82 -6.08 -8.10
N GLY A 310 28.26 -7.24 -7.73
CA GLY A 310 27.85 -8.26 -8.68
C GLY A 310 26.79 -7.73 -9.66
N MET A 311 25.79 -7.02 -9.15
CA MET A 311 24.72 -6.44 -9.98
C MET A 311 25.26 -5.34 -10.90
N GLU A 312 26.16 -4.48 -10.40
CA GLU A 312 26.86 -3.47 -11.21
C GLU A 312 27.76 -4.09 -12.28
N TYR A 313 28.39 -5.23 -11.99
CA TYR A 313 29.14 -5.99 -12.99
C TYR A 313 28.22 -6.43 -14.14
N LEU A 314 27.04 -6.99 -13.80
CA LEU A 314 26.05 -7.39 -14.79
C LEU A 314 25.50 -6.20 -15.58
N ARG A 315 25.25 -5.06 -14.93
CA ARG A 315 24.86 -3.82 -15.63
C ARG A 315 25.85 -3.47 -16.72
N LYS A 316 27.13 -3.37 -16.37
CA LYS A 316 28.18 -2.97 -17.31
C LYS A 316 28.33 -3.98 -18.44
N ALA A 317 28.21 -5.28 -18.16
CA ALA A 317 28.21 -6.32 -19.18
C ALA A 317 27.02 -6.21 -20.15
N LEU A 318 25.81 -5.97 -19.64
CA LEU A 318 24.61 -5.75 -20.45
C LEU A 318 24.75 -4.49 -21.31
N GLU A 319 25.12 -3.35 -20.70
CA GLU A 319 25.27 -2.09 -21.42
C GLU A 319 26.34 -2.17 -22.51
N ARG A 320 27.46 -2.87 -22.25
CA ARG A 320 28.51 -3.08 -23.25
C ARG A 320 28.04 -3.95 -24.42
N LYS A 321 27.31 -5.03 -24.16
CA LYS A 321 26.80 -5.89 -25.24
C LYS A 321 25.75 -5.19 -26.10
N PHE A 322 24.82 -4.46 -25.47
CA PHE A 322 23.67 -3.89 -26.15
C PHE A 322 23.88 -2.45 -26.63
N GLY A 323 24.94 -1.78 -26.20
CA GLY A 323 25.20 -0.37 -26.51
C GLY A 323 24.10 0.57 -25.98
N LYS A 324 23.37 0.16 -24.95
CA LYS A 324 22.24 0.89 -24.36
C LYS A 324 22.39 0.95 -22.84
N PRO A 325 22.15 2.12 -22.20
CA PRO A 325 22.11 2.22 -20.74
C PRO A 325 21.03 1.33 -20.12
N LEU A 326 21.22 0.90 -18.87
CA LEU A 326 20.25 0.07 -18.14
C LEU A 326 18.85 0.69 -18.11
N GLN A 327 18.76 2.00 -17.88
CA GLN A 327 17.50 2.75 -17.92
C GLN A 327 16.71 2.51 -19.22
N VAL A 328 17.40 2.50 -20.37
CA VAL A 328 16.76 2.29 -21.68
C VAL A 328 16.34 0.84 -21.84
N LEU A 329 17.19 -0.12 -21.44
CA LEU A 329 16.85 -1.54 -21.47
C LEU A 329 15.63 -1.85 -20.60
N ALA A 330 15.58 -1.32 -19.38
CA ALA A 330 14.46 -1.48 -18.46
C ALA A 330 13.18 -0.82 -18.99
N SER A 331 13.29 0.38 -19.56
CA SER A 331 12.15 1.06 -20.16
C SER A 331 11.52 0.24 -21.29
N GLU A 332 12.33 -0.27 -22.21
CA GLU A 332 11.86 -1.06 -23.36
C GLU A 332 11.30 -2.43 -22.94
N LEU A 333 11.92 -3.10 -21.98
CA LEU A 333 11.63 -4.51 -21.66
C LEU A 333 10.63 -4.69 -20.51
N ILE A 334 10.53 -3.71 -19.62
CA ILE A 334 9.75 -3.79 -18.38
C ILE A 334 8.79 -2.61 -18.26
N PHE A 335 9.29 -1.36 -18.21
CA PHE A 335 8.45 -0.23 -17.79
C PHE A 335 7.35 0.11 -18.80
N GLN A 336 7.68 0.30 -20.07
CA GLN A 336 6.66 0.60 -21.09
C GLN A 336 5.65 -0.54 -21.27
N PRO A 337 6.06 -1.82 -21.41
CA PRO A 337 5.12 -2.93 -21.52
C PRO A 337 4.15 -3.08 -20.33
N LEU A 338 4.58 -2.66 -19.13
CA LEU A 338 3.77 -2.75 -17.91
C LEU A 338 3.07 -1.43 -17.55
N GLY A 339 3.27 -0.37 -18.34
CA GLY A 339 2.70 0.95 -18.06
C GLY A 339 3.28 1.63 -16.82
N MET A 340 4.49 1.26 -16.40
CA MET A 340 5.19 1.85 -15.25
C MET A 340 5.77 3.22 -15.64
N LYS A 341 4.93 4.25 -15.66
CA LYS A 341 5.28 5.58 -16.17
C LYS A 341 6.04 6.43 -15.16
N ASP A 342 5.98 6.05 -13.89
CA ASP A 342 6.54 6.72 -12.75
C ASP A 342 7.67 5.87 -12.13
N THR A 343 8.50 5.26 -12.99
CA THR A 343 9.63 4.41 -12.58
C THR A 343 10.87 4.71 -13.40
N ASP A 344 11.96 5.07 -12.72
CA ASP A 344 13.24 5.39 -13.35
C ASP A 344 14.42 4.99 -12.44
N TYR A 345 15.53 4.55 -13.05
CA TYR A 345 16.83 4.34 -12.40
C TYR A 345 17.64 5.63 -12.23
N ILE A 346 17.15 6.74 -12.78
CA ILE A 346 17.87 8.01 -12.82
C ILE A 346 16.93 9.16 -12.49
N TRP A 347 17.48 10.17 -11.82
CA TRP A 347 16.84 11.46 -11.62
C TRP A 347 16.86 12.24 -12.94
N ASN A 348 15.80 12.09 -13.74
CA ASN A 348 15.67 12.80 -15.01
C ASN A 348 14.96 14.16 -14.85
N LYS A 349 14.99 14.99 -15.90
CA LYS A 349 14.41 16.34 -15.89
C LYS A 349 12.88 16.39 -15.77
N ASN A 350 12.19 15.29 -16.01
CA ASN A 350 10.73 15.19 -15.92
C ASN A 350 10.26 14.76 -14.52
N PHE A 351 11.21 14.53 -13.60
CA PHE A 351 10.92 14.11 -12.25
C PHE A 351 10.27 15.24 -11.44
N ASP A 352 9.04 14.99 -10.95
CA ASP A 352 8.32 15.91 -10.09
C ASP A 352 8.73 15.72 -8.63
N GLU A 353 9.67 16.55 -8.17
CA GLU A 353 10.20 16.51 -6.80
C GLU A 353 9.14 16.81 -5.74
N SER A 354 8.00 17.42 -6.13
CA SER A 354 6.94 17.79 -5.19
C SER A 354 6.23 16.59 -4.57
N ARG A 355 6.33 15.41 -5.20
CA ARG A 355 5.74 14.15 -4.73
C ARG A 355 6.77 13.10 -4.30
N PHE A 356 8.02 13.49 -4.09
CA PHE A 356 9.07 12.60 -3.60
C PHE A 356 9.04 12.48 -2.07
N ALA A 357 8.99 11.25 -1.56
CA ALA A 357 9.14 10.97 -0.14
C ALA A 357 10.62 11.03 0.26
N ILE A 358 11.03 12.18 0.81
CA ILE A 358 12.39 12.37 1.36
C ILE A 358 12.61 11.39 2.51
N GLY A 359 13.79 10.78 2.60
CA GLY A 359 14.13 9.86 3.68
C GLY A 359 14.41 10.57 5.01
N TYR A 360 14.04 9.94 6.13
CA TYR A 360 14.21 10.47 7.48
C TYR A 360 15.02 9.54 8.40
N ASP A 361 15.87 10.14 9.24
CA ASP A 361 16.61 9.41 10.28
C ASP A 361 15.73 9.00 11.47
N ARG A 362 16.33 8.35 12.47
CA ARG A 362 15.65 7.89 13.71
C ARG A 362 15.04 9.03 14.56
N GLU A 363 15.51 10.26 14.37
CA GLU A 363 15.03 11.46 15.05
C GLU A 363 14.04 12.26 14.19
N VAL A 364 13.66 11.74 13.02
CA VAL A 364 12.79 12.41 12.03
C VAL A 364 13.44 13.68 11.47
N LYS A 365 14.76 13.66 11.28
CA LYS A 365 15.48 14.67 10.50
C LYS A 365 15.63 14.19 9.06
N PRO A 366 15.38 15.05 8.06
CA PRO A 366 15.46 14.65 6.66
C PRO A 366 16.92 14.47 6.22
N TYR A 367 17.16 13.41 5.45
CA TYR A 367 18.40 13.23 4.70
C TYR A 367 18.43 14.14 3.46
N PRO A 368 19.63 14.48 2.95
CA PRO A 368 19.74 15.15 1.66
C PRO A 368 19.22 14.25 0.53
N ILE A 369 18.62 14.86 -0.49
CA ILE A 369 18.17 14.14 -1.68
C ILE A 369 19.37 13.90 -2.59
N GLU A 370 19.65 12.64 -2.89
CA GLU A 370 20.65 12.26 -3.89
C GLU A 370 19.99 12.18 -5.28
N LYS A 371 20.48 13.00 -6.22
CA LYS A 371 19.92 13.11 -7.57
C LYS A 371 20.86 12.43 -8.58
N SER A 372 20.96 11.11 -8.50
CA SER A 372 21.82 10.34 -9.39
C SER A 372 21.32 10.43 -10.83
N THR A 373 22.21 10.74 -11.77
CA THR A 373 21.91 10.74 -13.21
C THR A 373 22.47 9.52 -13.93
N THR A 374 23.07 8.58 -13.18
CA THR A 374 23.65 7.34 -13.69
C THR A 374 22.92 6.17 -13.06
N ALA A 375 22.43 5.25 -13.90
CA ALA A 375 21.70 4.08 -13.40
C ALA A 375 22.63 3.16 -12.60
N ASN A 376 22.11 2.66 -11.47
CA ASN A 376 22.73 1.61 -10.67
C ASN A 376 21.84 0.35 -10.75
N ALA A 377 22.43 -0.81 -10.98
CA ALA A 377 21.71 -2.08 -11.09
C ALA A 377 21.28 -2.66 -9.75
N ALA A 378 21.87 -2.18 -8.67
CA ALA A 378 21.65 -2.62 -7.31
C ALA A 378 20.85 -1.63 -6.47
N ASP A 379 20.70 -0.38 -6.93
CA ASP A 379 20.18 0.73 -6.15
C ASP A 379 19.60 1.86 -7.03
N ASP A 380 19.16 2.97 -6.44
CA ASP A 380 18.71 4.20 -7.12
C ASP A 380 17.40 4.12 -7.91
N LEU A 381 16.70 2.97 -7.93
CA LEU A 381 15.38 2.92 -8.55
C LEU A 381 14.39 3.77 -7.73
N ILE A 382 13.77 4.73 -8.41
CA ILE A 382 12.65 5.50 -7.89
C ILE A 382 11.38 5.01 -8.59
N THR A 383 10.35 4.72 -7.80
CA THR A 383 9.07 4.16 -8.30
C THR A 383 7.89 4.64 -7.44
N THR A 384 6.68 4.38 -7.89
CA THR A 384 5.46 4.44 -7.06
C THR A 384 5.06 3.05 -6.57
N VAL A 385 4.16 3.00 -5.59
CA VAL A 385 3.51 1.75 -5.13
C VAL A 385 2.73 1.09 -6.28
N GLU A 386 2.02 1.87 -7.09
CA GLU A 386 1.24 1.36 -8.21
C GLU A 386 2.14 0.68 -9.26
N ASP A 387 3.20 1.35 -9.70
CA ASP A 387 4.11 0.82 -10.71
C ASP A 387 4.82 -0.45 -10.25
N TYR A 388 5.39 -0.44 -9.05
CA TYR A 388 6.09 -1.62 -8.52
C TYR A 388 5.10 -2.76 -8.22
N GLY A 389 3.86 -2.44 -7.83
CA GLY A 389 2.77 -3.41 -7.71
C GLY A 389 2.44 -4.07 -9.04
N ASN A 390 2.37 -3.30 -10.14
CA ASN A 390 2.19 -3.82 -11.50
C ASN A 390 3.34 -4.73 -11.94
N PHE A 391 4.58 -4.37 -11.60
CA PHE A 391 5.76 -5.23 -11.77
C PHE A 391 5.61 -6.57 -11.05
N LEU A 392 5.25 -6.56 -9.77
CA LEU A 392 5.05 -7.78 -8.97
C LEU A 392 3.90 -8.65 -9.48
N VAL A 393 2.80 -8.05 -9.91
CA VAL A 393 1.69 -8.75 -10.57
C VAL A 393 2.17 -9.41 -11.87
N ASN A 394 3.04 -8.77 -12.65
CA ASN A 394 3.63 -9.38 -13.82
C ASN A 394 4.51 -10.59 -13.46
N VAL A 395 5.34 -10.50 -12.42
CA VAL A 395 6.16 -11.62 -11.93
C VAL A 395 5.29 -12.80 -11.49
N LEU A 396 4.18 -12.57 -10.80
CA LEU A 396 3.19 -13.60 -10.45
C LEU A 396 2.58 -14.30 -11.68
N LYS A 397 2.47 -13.59 -12.80
CA LYS A 397 1.94 -14.09 -14.08
C LYS A 397 3.03 -14.69 -14.98
N GLY A 398 4.23 -14.94 -14.47
CA GLY A 398 5.34 -15.52 -15.22
C GLY A 398 6.37 -14.51 -15.75
N GLY A 399 6.22 -13.22 -15.43
CA GLY A 399 7.22 -12.19 -15.77
C GLY A 399 7.35 -11.90 -17.27
N ASN A 400 6.36 -12.30 -18.07
CA ASN A 400 6.44 -12.46 -19.53
C ASN A 400 7.56 -13.39 -20.03
N LEU A 401 8.24 -14.13 -19.14
CA LEU A 401 9.37 -14.99 -19.46
C LEU A 401 8.91 -16.26 -20.18
N LYS A 402 9.83 -16.89 -20.91
CA LYS A 402 9.62 -18.29 -21.32
C LYS A 402 9.52 -19.17 -20.08
N SER A 403 8.70 -20.22 -20.13
CA SER A 403 8.42 -21.08 -18.97
C SER A 403 9.69 -21.62 -18.33
N GLU A 404 10.65 -22.09 -19.13
CA GLU A 404 11.94 -22.61 -18.69
C GLU A 404 12.80 -21.55 -17.97
N VAL A 405 12.74 -20.29 -18.39
CA VAL A 405 13.47 -19.19 -17.75
C VAL A 405 12.81 -18.81 -16.43
N TYR A 406 11.46 -18.82 -16.37
CA TYR A 406 10.73 -18.58 -15.12
C TYR A 406 11.01 -19.68 -14.08
N GLN A 407 11.07 -20.95 -14.50
CA GLN A 407 11.42 -22.05 -13.60
C GLN A 407 12.83 -21.90 -13.02
N GLU A 408 13.80 -21.48 -13.84
CA GLU A 408 15.15 -21.18 -13.33
C GLU A 408 15.17 -19.98 -12.38
N MET A 409 14.33 -18.97 -12.60
CA MET A 409 14.21 -17.80 -11.72
C MET A 409 13.75 -18.18 -10.31
N ILE A 410 12.76 -19.08 -10.19
CA ILE A 410 12.17 -19.49 -8.90
C ILE A 410 12.83 -20.73 -8.29
N LYS A 411 13.84 -21.31 -8.96
CA LYS A 411 14.60 -22.44 -8.43
C LYS A 411 15.47 -21.96 -7.27
N LYS A 412 15.57 -22.78 -6.22
CA LYS A 412 16.45 -22.55 -5.06
C LYS A 412 17.91 -22.68 -5.49
N GLN A 413 18.53 -21.58 -5.95
CA GLN A 413 19.90 -21.58 -6.48
C GLN A 413 20.92 -21.75 -5.34
N VAL A 414 20.70 -21.08 -4.20
CA VAL A 414 21.59 -21.15 -3.04
C VAL A 414 20.80 -20.98 -1.74
N LYS A 415 21.21 -21.67 -0.67
CA LYS A 415 20.60 -21.54 0.66
C LYS A 415 21.18 -20.32 1.39
N THR A 416 20.32 -19.50 1.99
CA THR A 416 20.71 -18.27 2.72
C THR A 416 20.32 -18.30 4.19
N GLY A 417 19.43 -19.21 4.59
CA GLY A 417 19.02 -19.42 5.98
C GLY A 417 18.18 -20.68 6.15
N THR A 418 17.63 -20.88 7.35
CA THR A 418 16.64 -21.94 7.60
C THR A 418 15.39 -21.65 6.78
N ASP A 419 14.97 -22.60 5.93
CA ASP A 419 13.83 -22.45 5.02
C ASP A 419 13.90 -21.21 4.10
N LYS A 420 15.10 -20.64 3.90
CA LYS A 420 15.35 -19.45 3.08
C LYS A 420 16.46 -19.68 2.07
N TYR A 421 16.20 -19.26 0.84
CA TYR A 421 17.07 -19.46 -0.33
C TYR A 421 17.11 -18.18 -1.17
N PHE A 422 18.04 -18.10 -2.11
CA PHE A 422 18.03 -17.10 -3.17
C PHE A 422 17.78 -17.78 -4.52
N GLY A 423 16.90 -17.20 -5.32
CA GLY A 423 16.64 -17.56 -6.71
C GLY A 423 17.49 -16.72 -7.66
N LEU A 424 16.95 -16.35 -8.81
CA LEU A 424 17.55 -15.35 -9.69
C LEU A 424 16.82 -14.01 -9.49
N GLY A 425 17.40 -13.15 -8.64
CA GLY A 425 16.89 -11.79 -8.37
C GLY A 425 15.91 -11.66 -7.21
N PHE A 426 15.42 -12.78 -6.63
CA PHE A 426 14.50 -12.79 -5.49
C PHE A 426 14.97 -13.77 -4.42
N GLU A 427 14.72 -13.43 -3.15
CA GLU A 427 14.72 -14.40 -2.06
C GLU A 427 13.51 -15.33 -2.19
N ILE A 428 13.69 -16.58 -1.78
CA ILE A 428 12.67 -17.62 -1.77
C ILE A 428 12.50 -18.11 -0.33
N TYR A 429 11.29 -17.92 0.20
CA TYR A 429 10.88 -18.43 1.50
C TYR A 429 10.12 -19.73 1.30
N ASP A 430 10.65 -20.84 1.78
CA ASP A 430 9.97 -22.13 1.75
C ASP A 430 8.94 -22.20 2.88
N LEU A 431 7.66 -22.14 2.53
CA LEU A 431 6.56 -22.17 3.48
C LEU A 431 6.05 -23.60 3.73
N GLY A 432 6.70 -24.62 3.14
CA GLY A 432 6.32 -26.03 3.23
C GLY A 432 5.11 -26.41 2.36
N ASN A 433 4.91 -27.71 2.14
CA ASN A 433 3.81 -28.27 1.33
C ASN A 433 3.75 -27.71 -0.11
N GLY A 434 4.92 -27.40 -0.69
CA GLY A 434 5.05 -26.80 -2.02
C GLY A 434 4.61 -25.33 -2.08
N GLU A 435 4.36 -24.67 -0.95
CA GLU A 435 4.11 -23.23 -0.89
C GLU A 435 5.42 -22.47 -0.69
N PHE A 436 5.59 -21.38 -1.41
CA PHE A 436 6.73 -20.49 -1.23
C PHE A 436 6.32 -19.03 -1.46
N ALA A 437 7.10 -18.10 -0.91
CA ALA A 437 7.02 -16.69 -1.24
C ALA A 437 8.28 -16.25 -1.97
N LEU A 438 8.12 -15.34 -2.93
CA LEU A 438 9.22 -14.55 -3.48
C LEU A 438 9.27 -13.22 -2.76
N SER A 439 10.46 -12.78 -2.40
CA SER A 439 10.66 -11.56 -1.62
C SER A 439 11.91 -10.82 -2.05
N HIS A 440 11.95 -9.53 -1.73
CA HIS A 440 13.17 -8.77 -1.66
C HIS A 440 12.95 -7.58 -0.72
N GLY A 441 14.03 -7.14 -0.06
CA GLY A 441 14.04 -5.93 0.76
C GLY A 441 14.79 -4.76 0.10
N GLY A 442 14.52 -3.56 0.58
CA GLY A 442 15.25 -2.33 0.25
C GLY A 442 15.62 -1.58 1.53
N SER A 443 16.87 -1.12 1.64
CA SER A 443 17.34 -0.42 2.83
C SER A 443 18.47 0.56 2.50
N ASP A 444 18.16 1.86 2.54
CA ASP A 444 19.12 2.97 2.51
C ASP A 444 18.88 3.89 3.71
N ASN A 445 19.72 4.91 3.89
CA ASN A 445 19.46 5.96 4.87
C ASN A 445 18.06 6.57 4.64
N GLY A 446 17.21 6.48 5.65
CA GLY A 446 15.83 6.96 5.59
C GLY A 446 14.92 6.21 4.62
N THR A 447 15.25 5.00 4.19
CA THR A 447 14.42 4.19 3.30
C THR A 447 14.34 2.75 3.78
N ARG A 448 13.13 2.23 3.99
CA ARG A 448 12.89 0.81 4.25
C ARG A 448 11.74 0.34 3.37
N CYS A 449 12.03 -0.61 2.49
CA CYS A 449 11.06 -1.24 1.62
C CYS A 449 11.08 -2.77 1.76
N LEU A 450 9.93 -3.42 1.58
CA LEU A 450 9.80 -4.87 1.63
C LEU A 450 8.62 -5.31 0.77
N VAL A 451 8.82 -6.39 0.01
CA VAL A 451 7.76 -6.98 -0.81
C VAL A 451 7.70 -8.48 -0.61
N PHE A 452 6.50 -9.04 -0.65
CA PHE A 452 6.26 -10.47 -0.72
C PHE A 452 5.19 -10.76 -1.76
N ILE A 453 5.42 -11.78 -2.60
CA ILE A 453 4.39 -12.35 -3.46
C ILE A 453 4.36 -13.88 -3.28
N LEU A 454 3.17 -14.46 -3.37
CA LEU A 454 2.88 -15.87 -3.14
C LEU A 454 2.38 -16.48 -4.45
N PRO A 455 3.25 -17.11 -5.28
CA PRO A 455 2.84 -17.58 -6.61
C PRO A 455 1.66 -18.55 -6.63
N LYS A 456 1.54 -19.40 -5.61
CA LYS A 456 0.45 -20.39 -5.51
C LYS A 456 -0.92 -19.76 -5.27
N THR A 457 -1.03 -18.83 -4.33
CA THR A 457 -2.30 -18.15 -4.00
C THR A 457 -2.53 -16.90 -4.85
N LYS A 458 -1.48 -16.43 -5.54
CA LYS A 458 -1.44 -15.16 -6.29
C LYS A 458 -1.71 -13.93 -5.42
N ASN A 459 -1.38 -14.01 -4.14
CA ASN A 459 -1.48 -12.88 -3.21
C ASN A 459 -0.11 -12.24 -2.99
N GLY A 460 -0.08 -11.03 -2.46
CA GLY A 460 1.15 -10.33 -2.15
C GLY A 460 0.94 -9.00 -1.46
N ILE A 461 2.03 -8.44 -0.98
CA ILE A 461 2.09 -7.16 -0.29
C ILE A 461 3.37 -6.44 -0.70
N LEU A 462 3.30 -5.12 -0.85
CA LEU A 462 4.46 -4.25 -0.94
C LEU A 462 4.34 -3.10 0.06
N ILE A 463 5.42 -2.81 0.76
CA ILE A 463 5.49 -1.87 1.88
C ILE A 463 6.68 -0.96 1.64
N PHE A 464 6.44 0.34 1.41
CA PHE A 464 7.48 1.36 1.22
C PHE A 464 7.41 2.41 2.32
N THR A 465 8.52 2.66 3.01
CA THR A 465 8.60 3.67 4.06
C THR A 465 9.82 4.55 3.87
N ASN A 466 9.71 5.82 4.23
CA ASN A 466 10.78 6.81 4.12
C ASN A 466 11.42 7.13 5.48
N ALA A 467 11.67 6.11 6.30
CA ALA A 467 12.32 6.27 7.60
C ALA A 467 13.28 5.11 7.92
N ASP A 468 14.37 5.40 8.64
CA ASP A 468 15.34 4.40 9.12
C ASP A 468 14.68 3.28 9.96
N GLU A 469 13.67 3.65 10.73
CA GLU A 469 12.88 2.78 11.61
C GLU A 469 11.62 2.25 10.93
N GLY A 470 11.49 2.45 9.62
CA GLY A 470 10.33 2.05 8.83
C GLY A 470 10.04 0.54 8.87
N TYR A 471 11.03 -0.29 9.18
CA TYR A 471 10.84 -1.74 9.33
C TYR A 471 9.86 -2.14 10.46
N LYS A 472 9.57 -1.24 11.41
CA LYS A 472 8.65 -1.51 12.54
C LYS A 472 7.23 -1.86 12.10
N VAL A 473 6.82 -1.47 10.89
CA VAL A 473 5.47 -1.75 10.39
C VAL A 473 5.35 -3.12 9.73
N TYR A 474 6.48 -3.76 9.39
CA TYR A 474 6.50 -4.95 8.55
C TYR A 474 5.74 -6.13 9.14
N GLU A 475 6.07 -6.54 10.36
CA GLU A 475 5.46 -7.72 10.98
C GLU A 475 3.93 -7.58 11.06
N LYS A 476 3.45 -6.44 11.56
CA LYS A 476 2.01 -6.18 11.70
C LYS A 476 1.31 -6.26 10.35
N LEU A 477 1.84 -5.57 9.32
CA LEU A 477 1.25 -5.56 7.99
C LEU A 477 1.32 -6.94 7.30
N ILE A 478 2.42 -7.67 7.45
CA ILE A 478 2.57 -9.02 6.88
C ILE A 478 1.58 -9.99 7.52
N LEU A 479 1.47 -10.02 8.85
CA LEU A 479 0.54 -10.89 9.56
C LEU A 479 -0.91 -10.59 9.19
N GLN A 480 -1.21 -9.31 9.02
CA GLN A 480 -2.54 -8.80 8.72
C GLN A 480 -2.99 -9.18 7.30
N TYR A 481 -2.17 -8.91 6.28
CA TYR A 481 -2.57 -9.08 4.88
C TYR A 481 -2.21 -10.44 4.27
N LEU A 482 -1.22 -11.15 4.83
CA LEU A 482 -0.83 -12.49 4.34
C LEU A 482 -1.28 -13.63 5.26
N GLY A 483 -1.90 -13.33 6.40
CA GLY A 483 -2.51 -14.31 7.30
C GLY A 483 -1.59 -15.46 7.69
N LYS A 484 -2.00 -16.70 7.38
CA LYS A 484 -1.25 -17.91 7.71
C LYS A 484 0.13 -17.95 7.04
N GLN A 485 0.21 -17.54 5.77
CA GLN A 485 1.48 -17.46 5.04
C GLN A 485 2.36 -16.36 5.64
N GLY A 486 1.78 -15.22 6.01
CA GLY A 486 2.48 -14.14 6.72
C GLY A 486 3.11 -14.60 8.03
N ARG A 487 2.39 -15.38 8.84
CA ARG A 487 2.92 -15.96 10.09
C ARG A 487 4.14 -16.84 9.85
N LYS A 488 4.09 -17.72 8.83
CA LYS A 488 5.23 -18.56 8.47
C LYS A 488 6.44 -17.74 8.02
N ILE A 489 6.22 -16.68 7.24
CA ILE A 489 7.28 -15.76 6.80
C ILE A 489 7.96 -15.13 8.03
N VAL A 490 7.17 -14.63 8.99
CA VAL A 490 7.69 -14.06 10.24
C VAL A 490 8.46 -15.11 11.05
N ASP A 491 7.92 -16.32 11.18
CA ASP A 491 8.61 -17.41 11.89
C ASP A 491 9.97 -17.75 11.26
N ILE A 492 10.09 -17.71 9.92
CA ILE A 492 11.36 -17.94 9.22
C ILE A 492 12.39 -16.87 9.55
N GLU A 493 11.99 -15.58 9.59
CA GLU A 493 12.91 -14.48 9.94
C GLU A 493 13.33 -14.49 11.42
N MET A 494 12.49 -15.02 12.31
CA MET A 494 12.79 -15.11 13.74
C MET A 494 13.63 -16.33 14.13
N LYS A 495 13.66 -17.37 13.29
CA LYS A 495 14.54 -18.54 13.44
C LYS A 495 15.95 -18.21 12.96
N LYS A 496 16.69 -17.42 13.73
CA LYS A 496 18.13 -17.20 13.50
C LYS A 496 18.96 -18.38 13.96
#